data_AF-A0A379S114-F1
#
_entry.id   AF-A0A379S114-F1
#
_cell.length_a   1.000
_cell.length_b   1.000
_cell.length_c   1.000
_cell.angle_alpha   90.00
_cell.angle_beta   90.00
_cell.angle_gamma   90.00
#
_symmetry.space_group_name_H-M   'P 1'
#
loop_
_entity.id
_entity.type
_entity.pdbx_description
1 polymer ?
#
loop_
_entity_poly.entity_id
_entity_poly.type
_entity_poly.pdbx_seq_one_letter_code
_entity_poly.pdbx_strand_id
1 'polypeptide(L)'
;MKKLITANDIRAAHARGEQAMSVVLRASIITPEAREVAELLGFTITECDESVPVSTSTQACKSESQRIREAIIAQLPEGQFTESLVAQLMEKVLKEKQSLELGTMQPSFTSVTGKGGVKVIDGSSVKFGRFDGAEPHCVGLTDLVTEQDGSSMAAGFMQWDNAFFPWTLNYDEIDMVLEGELHVRH
;
A
#
# COMPACT_ATOMS: atom_id res chain seq x y z
N MET A 1 6.77 20.38 18.66
CA MET A 1 6.88 19.14 19.46
C MET A 1 5.55 18.43 19.37
N LYS A 2 5.50 17.14 18.97
CA LYS A 2 4.23 16.41 18.80
C LYS A 2 3.72 15.90 20.15
N LYS A 3 2.40 15.91 20.39
CA LYS A 3 1.78 15.38 21.60
C LYS A 3 1.67 13.85 21.53
N LEU A 4 2.28 13.14 22.47
CA LEU A 4 2.15 11.68 22.54
C LEU A 4 0.86 11.30 23.28
N ILE A 5 0.09 10.38 22.70
CA ILE A 5 -1.12 9.79 23.27
C ILE A 5 -0.85 8.31 23.49
N THR A 6 -0.89 7.90 24.75
CA THR A 6 -0.58 6.56 25.23
C THR A 6 -1.83 5.83 25.70
N ALA A 7 -1.72 4.52 25.92
CA ALA A 7 -2.79 3.71 26.48
C ALA A 7 -3.29 4.22 27.84
N ASN A 8 -2.41 4.77 28.68
CA ASN A 8 -2.81 5.36 29.95
C ASN A 8 -3.68 6.60 29.78
N ASP A 9 -3.44 7.40 28.73
CA ASP A 9 -4.26 8.57 28.44
C ASP A 9 -5.70 8.17 28.08
N ILE A 10 -5.85 7.08 27.32
CA ILE A 10 -7.16 6.50 26.98
C ILE A 10 -7.87 5.93 28.21
N ARG A 11 -7.17 5.12 29.03
CA ARG A 11 -7.74 4.58 30.28
C ARG A 11 -8.18 5.69 31.23
N ALA A 12 -7.38 6.75 31.35
CA ALA A 12 -7.71 7.90 32.18
C ALA A 12 -8.91 8.69 31.64
N ALA A 13 -9.02 8.86 30.32
CA ALA A 13 -10.17 9.49 29.68
C ALA A 13 -11.46 8.69 29.91
N HIS A 14 -11.41 7.38 29.68
CA HIS A 14 -12.52 6.49 29.95
C HIS A 14 -12.93 6.48 31.43
N ALA A 15 -11.96 6.49 32.36
CA ALA A 15 -12.23 6.57 33.80
C ALA A 15 -12.89 7.90 34.22
N ARG A 16 -12.71 8.98 33.44
CA ARG A 16 -13.43 10.26 33.63
C ARG A 16 -14.82 10.27 33.00
N GLY A 17 -15.25 9.17 32.37
CA GLY A 17 -16.54 9.05 31.69
C GLY A 17 -16.55 9.57 30.25
N GLU A 18 -15.39 9.92 29.69
CA GLU A 18 -15.28 10.27 28.28
C GLU A 18 -15.42 8.99 27.44
N GLN A 19 -16.11 9.07 26.30
CA GLN A 19 -16.32 7.94 25.38
C GLN A 19 -15.64 8.16 24.03
N ALA A 20 -15.10 9.37 23.82
CA ALA A 20 -14.41 9.72 22.58
C ALA A 20 -13.39 10.83 22.83
N MET A 21 -12.37 10.88 21.98
CA MET A 21 -11.43 12.01 21.94
C MET A 21 -11.10 12.40 20.51
N SER A 22 -10.98 13.71 20.27
CA SER A 22 -10.51 14.24 18.99
C SER A 22 -9.01 14.43 19.02
N VAL A 23 -8.31 13.93 17.99
CA VAL A 23 -6.86 14.02 17.86
C VAL A 23 -6.48 14.59 16.50
N VAL A 24 -5.60 15.58 16.51
CA VAL A 24 -5.00 16.14 15.29
C VAL A 24 -3.73 15.34 14.97
N LEU A 25 -3.78 14.47 13.94
CA LEU A 25 -2.69 13.56 13.58
C LEU A 25 -1.38 14.27 13.22
N ARG A 26 -1.46 15.47 12.64
CA ARG A 26 -0.25 16.26 12.33
C ARG A 26 0.47 16.75 13.59
N ALA A 27 -0.28 16.98 14.67
CA ALA A 27 0.22 17.51 15.94
C ALA A 27 0.42 16.44 17.02
N SER A 28 -0.02 15.19 16.79
CA SER A 28 -0.05 14.14 17.82
C SER A 28 0.44 12.79 17.29
N ILE A 29 1.03 11.99 18.16
CA ILE A 29 1.42 10.60 17.89
C ILE A 29 0.59 9.71 18.80
N ILE A 30 -0.10 8.73 18.24
CA ILE A 30 -0.89 7.76 19.00
C ILE A 30 -0.10 6.45 19.02
N THR A 31 0.17 5.91 20.21
CA THR A 31 0.85 4.62 20.31
C THR A 31 -0.08 3.49 19.85
N PRO A 32 0.44 2.40 19.27
CA PRO A 32 -0.37 1.24 18.89
C PRO A 32 -1.20 0.68 20.07
N GLU A 33 -0.58 0.58 21.26
CA GLU A 33 -1.27 0.14 22.49
C GLU A 33 -2.46 1.06 22.85
N ALA A 34 -2.39 2.37 22.55
CA ALA A 34 -3.50 3.28 22.81
C ALA A 34 -4.71 2.98 21.92
N ARG A 35 -4.49 2.55 20.67
CA ARG A 35 -5.57 2.17 19.75
C ARG A 35 -6.23 0.86 20.17
N GLU A 36 -5.45 -0.13 20.57
CA GLU A 36 -5.97 -1.42 21.08
C GLU A 36 -6.83 -1.23 22.34
N VAL A 37 -6.35 -0.39 23.27
CA VAL A 37 -7.10 -0.09 24.51
C VAL A 37 -8.37 0.72 24.24
N ALA A 38 -8.33 1.61 23.25
CA ALA A 38 -9.52 2.36 22.83
C ALA A 38 -10.58 1.42 22.27
N GLU A 39 -10.20 0.48 21.41
CA GLU A 39 -11.10 -0.53 20.85
C GLU A 39 -11.71 -1.43 21.95
N LEU A 40 -10.88 -1.92 22.88
CA LEU A 40 -11.32 -2.77 23.99
C LEU A 40 -12.33 -2.07 24.92
N LEU A 41 -12.17 -0.76 25.13
CA LEU A 41 -13.04 0.05 25.98
C LEU A 41 -14.22 0.68 25.23
N GLY A 42 -14.37 0.45 23.93
CA GLY A 42 -15.37 1.12 23.09
C GLY A 42 -15.15 2.63 22.95
N PHE A 43 -13.94 3.11 23.25
CA PHE A 43 -13.57 4.51 23.25
C PHE A 43 -13.21 4.98 21.82
N THR A 44 -13.91 5.97 21.30
CA THR A 44 -13.78 6.39 19.90
C THR A 44 -12.72 7.49 19.73
N ILE A 45 -11.61 7.19 19.05
CA ILE A 45 -10.63 8.21 18.67
C ILE A 45 -11.01 8.79 17.31
N THR A 46 -11.42 10.05 17.28
CA THR A 46 -11.78 10.76 16.04
C THR A 46 -10.61 11.61 15.56
N GLU A 47 -10.14 11.37 14.35
CA GLU A 47 -9.05 12.13 13.76
C GLU A 47 -9.62 13.39 13.10
N CYS A 48 -9.24 14.56 13.61
CA CYS A 48 -9.71 15.84 13.09
C CYS A 48 -8.56 16.59 12.41
N ASP A 49 -8.78 17.02 11.17
CA ASP A 49 -7.97 18.04 10.50
C ASP A 49 -8.58 19.40 10.85
N GLU A 50 -7.75 20.39 11.20
CA GLU A 50 -8.25 21.70 11.62
C GLU A 50 -8.94 22.41 10.44
N SER A 51 -10.28 22.47 10.48
CA SER A 51 -11.04 23.59 9.94
C SER A 51 -12.41 23.66 10.59
N VAL A 52 -12.74 24.83 11.15
CA VAL A 52 -14.08 25.24 11.61
C VAL A 52 -14.32 26.68 11.08
N PRO A 53 -15.55 27.21 10.92
CA PRO A 53 -16.87 26.60 11.16
C PRO A 53 -17.97 26.85 10.08
N VAL A 54 -19.06 26.08 10.21
CA VAL A 54 -20.49 26.30 9.81
C VAL A 54 -20.81 26.75 8.39
N SER A 55 -21.51 25.90 7.63
CA SER A 55 -22.82 26.23 7.03
C SER A 55 -23.52 24.99 6.48
N THR A 56 -24.80 24.89 6.79
CA THR A 56 -25.80 23.96 6.28
C THR A 56 -25.77 23.85 4.75
N SER A 57 -25.36 22.70 4.22
CA SER A 57 -25.96 22.17 2.99
C SER A 57 -25.85 20.65 2.98
N THR A 58 -26.98 20.02 2.78
CA THR A 58 -27.14 18.61 2.45
C THR A 58 -26.44 18.32 1.12
N GLN A 59 -25.15 18.03 1.18
CA GLN A 59 -24.45 17.34 0.10
C GLN A 59 -23.89 16.06 0.68
N ALA A 60 -24.56 14.96 0.34
CA ALA A 60 -24.15 13.61 0.69
C ALA A 60 -22.66 13.46 0.34
N CYS A 61 -21.82 13.36 1.36
CA CYS A 61 -20.45 12.88 1.19
C CYS A 61 -20.60 11.41 0.77
N LYS A 62 -20.72 11.19 -0.54
CA LYS A 62 -20.88 9.84 -1.08
C LYS A 62 -19.70 9.03 -0.60
N SER A 63 -19.99 7.94 0.12
CA SER A 63 -18.96 7.02 0.57
C SER A 63 -18.14 6.53 -0.63
N GLU A 64 -16.90 6.15 -0.42
CA GLU A 64 -16.03 5.68 -1.49
C GLU A 64 -16.68 4.55 -2.31
N SER A 65 -17.41 3.66 -1.64
CA SER A 65 -18.20 2.58 -2.26
C SER A 65 -19.26 3.11 -3.25
N GLN A 66 -19.88 4.25 -2.97
CA GLN A 66 -20.85 4.87 -3.89
C GLN A 66 -20.16 5.46 -5.13
N ARG A 67 -18.96 6.03 -4.97
CA ARG A 67 -18.17 6.54 -6.11
C ARG A 67 -17.70 5.41 -7.02
N ILE A 68 -17.23 4.31 -6.43
CA ILE A 68 -16.81 3.10 -7.16
C ILE A 68 -18.00 2.50 -7.92
N ARG A 69 -19.16 2.38 -7.27
CA ARG A 69 -20.39 1.88 -7.90
C ARG A 69 -20.82 2.72 -9.09
N GLU A 70 -20.81 4.04 -8.97
CA GLU A 70 -21.17 4.96 -10.06
C GLU A 70 -20.21 4.87 -11.24
N ALA A 71 -18.91 4.74 -10.98
CA ALA A 71 -17.91 4.54 -12.02
C ALA A 71 -18.09 3.21 -12.77
N ILE A 72 -18.41 2.12 -12.06
CA ILE A 72 -18.69 0.81 -12.67
C ILE A 72 -19.92 0.91 -13.56
N ILE A 73 -21.02 1.50 -13.07
CA ILE A 73 -22.26 1.65 -13.83
C ILE A 73 -22.06 2.51 -15.09
N ALA A 74 -21.27 3.59 -14.99
CA ALA A 74 -20.97 4.47 -16.13
C ALA A 74 -20.14 3.80 -17.23
N GLN A 75 -19.41 2.73 -16.92
CA GLN A 75 -18.59 1.96 -17.86
C GLN A 75 -19.32 0.72 -18.41
N LEU A 76 -20.49 0.38 -17.88
CA LEU A 76 -21.30 -0.75 -18.37
C LEU A 76 -22.22 -0.30 -19.52
N PRO A 77 -22.44 -1.14 -20.54
CA PRO A 77 -23.37 -0.84 -21.62
C PRO A 77 -24.80 -0.59 -21.09
N GLU A 78 -25.49 0.40 -21.66
CA GLU A 78 -26.87 0.70 -21.27
C GLU A 78 -27.77 -0.52 -21.53
N GLY A 79 -28.37 -1.05 -20.47
CA GLY A 79 -29.53 -1.93 -20.57
C GLY A 79 -29.32 -3.44 -20.41
N GLN A 80 -28.28 -3.93 -19.72
CA GLN A 80 -28.23 -5.35 -19.29
C GLN A 80 -27.13 -5.65 -18.25
N PHE A 81 -27.22 -5.07 -17.05
CA PHE A 81 -26.42 -5.56 -15.93
C PHE A 81 -27.32 -5.87 -14.73
N THR A 82 -27.04 -6.97 -14.06
CA THR A 82 -27.73 -7.37 -12.84
C THR A 82 -27.05 -6.72 -11.65
N GLU A 83 -27.81 -6.46 -10.59
CA GLU A 83 -27.26 -5.95 -9.32
C GLU A 83 -26.18 -6.88 -8.75
N SER A 84 -26.29 -8.19 -9.03
CA SER A 84 -25.28 -9.20 -8.71
C SER A 84 -23.94 -8.97 -9.42
N LEU A 85 -23.94 -8.58 -10.70
CA LEU A 85 -22.71 -8.30 -11.44
C LEU A 85 -22.01 -7.05 -10.89
N VAL A 86 -22.78 -6.02 -10.53
CA VAL A 86 -22.24 -4.81 -9.90
C VAL A 86 -21.63 -5.13 -8.55
N ALA A 87 -22.29 -5.96 -7.73
CA ALA A 87 -21.74 -6.41 -6.44
C ALA A 87 -20.43 -7.20 -6.60
N GLN A 88 -20.35 -8.11 -7.57
CA GLN A 88 -19.13 -8.87 -7.88
C GLN A 88 -17.99 -7.97 -8.36
N LEU A 89 -18.29 -6.98 -9.21
CA LEU A 89 -17.30 -6.01 -9.66
C LEU A 89 -16.84 -5.10 -8.51
N MET A 90 -17.74 -4.69 -7.62
CA MET A 90 -17.38 -3.94 -6.41
C MET A 90 -16.50 -4.76 -5.48
N GLU A 91 -16.82 -6.03 -5.24
CA GLU A 91 -15.98 -6.94 -4.44
C GLU A 91 -14.60 -7.12 -5.06
N LYS A 92 -14.53 -7.32 -6.38
CA LYS A 92 -13.26 -7.42 -7.10
C LYS A 92 -12.43 -6.13 -6.98
N VAL A 93 -13.04 -4.96 -7.19
CA VAL A 93 -12.36 -3.67 -7.09
C VAL A 93 -11.92 -3.38 -5.65
N LEU A 94 -12.73 -3.69 -4.64
CA LEU A 94 -12.34 -3.54 -3.25
C LEU A 94 -11.20 -4.49 -2.88
N LYS A 95 -11.22 -5.74 -3.38
CA LYS A 95 -10.16 -6.72 -3.16
C LYS A 95 -8.85 -6.31 -3.85
N GLU A 96 -8.92 -5.79 -5.07
CA GLU A 96 -7.77 -5.24 -5.78
C GLU A 96 -7.23 -3.98 -5.07
N LYS A 97 -8.10 -3.06 -4.63
CA LYS A 97 -7.69 -1.89 -3.84
C LYS A 97 -7.09 -2.28 -2.49
N GLN A 98 -7.68 -3.22 -1.78
CA GLN A 98 -7.10 -3.74 -0.54
C GLN A 98 -5.76 -4.43 -0.81
N SER A 99 -5.59 -5.15 -1.92
CA SER A 99 -4.28 -5.71 -2.29
C SER A 99 -3.24 -4.63 -2.60
N LEU A 100 -3.68 -3.47 -3.11
CA LEU A 100 -2.83 -2.30 -3.33
C LEU A 100 -2.53 -1.54 -2.04
N GLU A 101 -3.44 -1.54 -1.07
CA GLU A 101 -3.31 -0.80 0.21
C GLU A 101 -2.66 -1.62 1.34
N LEU A 102 -2.66 -2.96 1.30
CA LEU A 102 -2.18 -3.81 2.41
C LEU A 102 -0.68 -4.18 2.38
N GLY A 103 0.10 -3.77 1.39
CA GLY A 103 1.49 -4.19 1.30
C GLY A 103 2.43 -3.01 1.24
N THR A 104 3.07 -2.64 2.35
CA THR A 104 4.35 -1.91 2.26
C THR A 104 5.33 -2.84 1.53
N MET A 105 5.37 -2.75 0.20
CA MET A 105 6.30 -3.50 -0.65
C MET A 105 7.69 -2.91 -0.43
N GLN A 106 8.33 -3.34 0.65
CA GLN A 106 9.70 -2.96 0.97
C GLN A 106 10.66 -4.01 0.40
N PRO A 107 11.59 -3.61 -0.48
CA PRO A 107 12.58 -4.53 -1.02
C PRO A 107 13.51 -5.03 0.10
N SER A 108 13.71 -6.34 0.20
CA SER A 108 14.69 -6.93 1.12
C SER A 108 15.10 -8.33 0.67
N PHE A 109 16.24 -8.81 1.17
CA PHE A 109 16.74 -10.17 0.91
C PHE A 109 17.80 -10.54 1.95
N THR A 110 18.05 -11.84 2.09
CA THR A 110 19.16 -12.39 2.88
C THR A 110 20.34 -12.70 1.96
N SER A 111 21.55 -12.36 2.40
CA SER A 111 22.78 -12.72 1.68
C SER A 111 23.93 -13.02 2.64
N VAL A 112 24.92 -13.76 2.14
CA VAL A 112 26.18 -14.04 2.82
C VAL A 112 27.31 -13.57 1.92
N THR A 113 28.20 -12.73 2.45
CA THR A 113 29.39 -12.26 1.75
C THR A 113 30.63 -12.86 2.40
N GLY A 114 31.39 -13.64 1.63
CA GLY A 114 32.66 -14.19 2.07
C GLY A 114 33.77 -13.13 2.16
N LYS A 115 34.84 -13.42 2.90
CA LYS A 115 36.00 -12.52 3.08
C LYS A 115 36.63 -12.08 1.75
N GLY A 116 36.51 -12.89 0.68
CA GLY A 116 37.02 -12.59 -0.65
C GLY A 116 36.09 -11.75 -1.53
N GLY A 117 34.97 -11.24 -1.01
CA GLY A 117 34.01 -10.42 -1.76
C GLY A 117 32.95 -11.20 -2.54
N VAL A 118 32.98 -12.54 -2.51
CA VAL A 118 31.94 -13.37 -3.12
C VAL A 118 30.66 -13.25 -2.29
N LYS A 119 29.60 -12.70 -2.89
CA LYS A 119 28.26 -12.54 -2.30
C LYS A 119 27.33 -13.62 -2.83
N VAL A 120 26.63 -14.31 -1.94
CA VAL A 120 25.60 -15.29 -2.26
C VAL A 120 24.27 -14.79 -1.70
N ILE A 121 23.26 -14.71 -2.55
CA ILE A 121 21.91 -14.27 -2.19
C ILE A 121 21.01 -15.51 -2.08
N ASP A 122 20.21 -15.59 -1.01
CA ASP A 122 19.16 -16.58 -0.90
C ASP A 122 17.93 -16.10 -1.67
N GLY A 123 17.73 -16.64 -2.88
CA GLY A 123 16.64 -16.27 -3.77
C GLY A 123 15.25 -16.44 -3.14
N SER A 124 15.07 -17.41 -2.24
CA SER A 124 13.78 -17.65 -1.57
C SER A 124 13.42 -16.56 -0.56
N SER A 125 14.41 -15.79 -0.11
CA SER A 125 14.24 -14.72 0.86
C SER A 125 13.89 -13.37 0.23
N VAL A 126 13.95 -13.25 -1.09
CA VAL A 126 13.74 -11.98 -1.81
C VAL A 126 12.30 -11.50 -1.62
N LYS A 127 12.17 -10.24 -1.16
CA LYS A 127 10.93 -9.48 -1.11
C LYS A 127 11.04 -8.32 -2.08
N PHE A 128 10.00 -8.10 -2.85
CA PHE A 128 9.95 -7.10 -3.91
C PHE A 128 9.52 -5.74 -3.40
N GLY A 129 10.25 -4.71 -3.81
CA GLY A 129 9.79 -3.33 -3.75
C GLY A 129 8.91 -3.00 -4.95
N ARG A 130 8.09 -1.95 -4.87
CA ARG A 130 7.38 -1.46 -6.05
C ARG A 130 8.34 -0.71 -6.97
N PHE A 131 8.27 -1.01 -8.26
CA PHE A 131 9.00 -0.26 -9.28
C PHE A 131 8.15 0.91 -9.80
N ASP A 132 8.50 2.12 -9.36
CA ASP A 132 7.75 3.34 -9.69
C ASP A 132 7.73 3.64 -11.20
N GLY A 133 8.74 3.18 -11.96
CA GLY A 133 8.82 3.36 -13.41
C GLY A 133 7.74 2.61 -14.21
N ALA A 134 7.04 1.67 -13.59
CA ALA A 134 5.96 0.89 -14.20
C ALA A 134 4.57 1.29 -13.72
N GLU A 135 4.42 2.39 -12.96
CA GLU A 135 3.10 2.88 -12.58
C GLU A 135 2.21 3.13 -13.82
N PRO A 136 0.91 2.80 -13.77
CA PRO A 136 0.13 2.42 -12.58
C PRO A 136 0.20 0.93 -12.21
N HIS A 137 0.97 0.11 -12.94
CA HIS A 137 1.04 -1.33 -12.69
C HIS A 137 1.78 -1.66 -11.38
N CYS A 138 1.48 -2.83 -10.82
CA CYS A 138 2.18 -3.35 -9.66
C CYS A 138 3.32 -4.25 -10.14
N VAL A 139 4.47 -3.66 -10.41
CA VAL A 139 5.68 -4.38 -10.82
C VAL A 139 6.65 -4.41 -9.65
N GLY A 140 7.04 -5.62 -9.26
CA GLY A 140 8.01 -5.85 -8.20
C GLY A 140 9.43 -5.79 -8.73
N LEU A 141 10.33 -5.09 -8.04
CA LEU A 141 11.77 -5.03 -8.32
C LEU A 141 12.56 -5.03 -7.02
N THR A 142 13.67 -5.79 -6.99
CA THR A 142 14.67 -5.74 -5.93
C THR A 142 16.07 -5.90 -6.52
N ASP A 143 16.93 -4.91 -6.31
CA ASP A 143 18.35 -4.99 -6.64
C ASP A 143 19.09 -5.89 -5.64
N LEU A 144 19.89 -6.83 -6.15
CA LEU A 144 20.58 -7.85 -5.35
C LEU A 144 22.11 -7.66 -5.35
N VAL A 145 22.66 -7.27 -6.50
CA VAL A 145 24.07 -6.94 -6.70
C VAL A 145 24.16 -5.55 -7.31
N THR A 146 24.93 -4.67 -6.69
CA THR A 146 25.04 -3.26 -7.10
C THR A 146 26.50 -2.78 -7.10
N GLU A 147 26.71 -1.52 -7.45
CA GLU A 147 28.03 -0.87 -7.34
C GLU A 147 28.58 -0.87 -5.89
N GLN A 148 27.70 -0.88 -4.87
CA GLN A 148 28.11 -0.93 -3.47
C GLN A 148 28.74 -2.28 -3.09
N ASP A 149 28.47 -3.33 -3.87
CA ASP A 149 29.15 -4.62 -3.75
C ASP A 149 30.48 -4.67 -4.53
N GLY A 150 30.88 -3.57 -5.19
CA GLY A 150 32.06 -3.52 -6.07
C GLY A 150 31.85 -4.18 -7.43
N SER A 151 30.60 -4.40 -7.84
CA SER A 151 30.25 -4.96 -9.15
C SER A 151 30.20 -3.89 -10.22
N SER A 152 30.72 -4.19 -11.42
CA SER A 152 30.53 -3.35 -12.62
C SER A 152 29.15 -3.53 -13.26
N MET A 153 28.38 -4.53 -12.82
CA MET A 153 27.05 -4.86 -13.32
C MET A 153 26.04 -4.71 -12.17
N ALA A 154 24.86 -4.18 -12.47
CA ALA A 154 23.70 -4.33 -11.61
C ALA A 154 23.01 -5.67 -11.91
N ALA A 155 22.51 -6.34 -10.88
CA ALA A 155 21.67 -7.52 -11.03
C ALA A 155 20.57 -7.50 -9.96
N GLY A 156 19.36 -7.83 -10.36
CA GLY A 156 18.19 -7.85 -9.50
C GLY A 156 17.18 -8.90 -9.96
N PHE A 157 16.10 -9.03 -9.21
CA PHE A 157 14.93 -9.76 -9.66
C PHE A 157 13.78 -8.79 -9.94
N MET A 158 12.99 -9.13 -10.94
CA MET A 158 11.68 -8.52 -11.18
C MET A 158 10.61 -9.59 -11.20
N GLN A 159 9.41 -9.24 -10.72
CA GLN A 159 8.25 -10.12 -10.72
C GLN A 159 6.97 -9.30 -10.79
N TRP A 160 6.03 -9.70 -11.65
CA TRP A 160 4.72 -9.09 -11.76
C TRP A 160 3.73 -10.05 -12.43
N ASP A 161 2.44 -9.73 -12.32
CA ASP A 161 1.36 -10.47 -12.97
C ASP A 161 0.66 -9.57 -14.00
N ASN A 162 0.45 -10.11 -15.22
CA ASN A 162 -0.44 -9.57 -16.26
C ASN A 162 -0.35 -8.04 -16.47
N ALA A 163 0.86 -7.53 -16.73
CA ALA A 163 1.10 -6.12 -17.00
C ALA A 163 2.07 -5.91 -18.16
N PHE A 164 1.89 -4.81 -18.88
CA PHE A 164 2.80 -4.30 -19.91
C PHE A 164 3.04 -2.82 -19.63
N PHE A 165 4.30 -2.41 -19.60
CA PHE A 165 4.68 -1.01 -19.36
C PHE A 165 5.84 -0.62 -20.29
N PRO A 166 5.90 0.64 -20.75
CA PRO A 166 6.98 1.10 -21.60
C PRO A 166 8.24 1.38 -20.78
N TRP A 167 9.40 0.97 -21.29
CA TRP A 167 10.70 1.29 -20.70
C TRP A 167 11.73 1.56 -21.81
N THR A 168 12.63 2.53 -21.58
CA THR A 168 13.78 2.77 -22.45
C THR A 168 15.03 2.40 -21.68
N LEU A 169 15.76 1.40 -22.15
CA LEU A 169 17.02 0.99 -21.54
C LEU A 169 18.15 1.88 -22.04
N ASN A 170 18.88 2.45 -21.10
CA ASN A 170 20.08 3.28 -21.36
C ASN A 170 21.38 2.49 -21.10
N TYR A 171 21.26 1.17 -21.00
CA TYR A 171 22.30 0.20 -20.68
C TYR A 171 21.96 -1.13 -21.34
N ASP A 172 22.95 -2.00 -21.50
CA ASP A 172 22.73 -3.38 -21.97
C ASP A 172 22.14 -4.22 -20.84
N GLU A 173 21.16 -5.08 -21.15
CA GLU A 173 20.47 -5.94 -20.19
C GLU A 173 20.40 -7.38 -20.71
N ILE A 174 20.54 -8.35 -19.80
CA ILE A 174 20.41 -9.78 -20.06
C ILE A 174 19.41 -10.35 -19.05
N ASP A 175 18.32 -10.92 -19.55
CA ASP A 175 17.29 -11.53 -18.73
C ASP A 175 17.43 -13.05 -18.66
N MET A 176 17.28 -13.59 -17.45
CA MET A 176 17.10 -15.02 -17.22
C MET A 176 15.72 -15.24 -16.60
N VAL A 177 14.80 -15.84 -17.37
CA VAL A 177 13.45 -16.14 -16.90
C VAL A 177 13.49 -17.32 -15.94
N LEU A 178 13.17 -17.07 -14.67
CA LEU A 178 13.12 -18.10 -13.63
C LEU A 178 11.76 -18.81 -13.58
N GLU A 179 10.68 -18.04 -13.70
CA GLU A 179 9.30 -18.51 -13.65
C GLU A 179 8.44 -17.75 -14.67
N GLY A 180 7.45 -18.42 -15.26
CA GLY A 180 6.52 -17.81 -16.22
C GLY A 180 7.15 -17.52 -17.59
N GLU A 181 6.77 -16.38 -18.17
CA GLU A 181 7.24 -15.90 -19.47
C GLU A 181 7.46 -14.38 -19.45
N LEU A 182 8.49 -13.91 -20.16
CA LEU A 182 8.79 -12.49 -20.35
C LEU A 182 8.61 -12.13 -21.82
N HIS A 183 7.72 -11.17 -22.09
CA HIS A 183 7.46 -10.69 -23.44
C HIS A 183 7.98 -9.26 -23.61
N VAL A 184 8.91 -9.07 -24.55
CA VAL A 184 9.48 -7.76 -24.90
C VAL A 184 9.02 -7.38 -26.31
N ARG A 185 8.60 -6.13 -26.50
CA ARG A 185 8.17 -5.60 -27.81
C ARG A 185 8.96 -4.34 -28.16
N HIS A 186 9.49 -4.32 -29.37
CA HIS A 186 10.23 -3.19 -29.96
C HIS A 186 9.31 -2.26 -30.77
#